data_AF-A0A926NYM4-F1
#
_entry.id   AF-A0A926NYM4-F1
#
_cell.length_a   1.000
_cell.length_b   1.000
_cell.length_c   1.000
_cell.angle_alpha   90.00
_cell.angle_beta   90.00
_cell.angle_gamma   90.00
#
_symmetry.space_group_name_H-M   'P 1'
#
loop_
_entity.id
_entity.type
_entity.pdbx_description
1 polymer ?
#
loop_
_entity_poly.entity_id
_entity_poly.type
_entity_poly.pdbx_seq_one_letter_code
_entity_poly.pdbx_strand_id
1 'polypeptide(L)'
;MSLKTETSPHNPPATPSDEADENQLEMAAEEGRDYLASLEYMATKVADAGGKTRAGDYIVAFAQERAEGMYHLKDGQLEWVDAPADMNCHMEVAVADAADKRFIPYLDIECTLSKDGKHVVSFKPDFLWHPGLYHYGKDLRLPDGDGVYDLNIRIAAPDFPRHDKKNGKRYAAPVEVNFEKIQVTTGHE
;
A
#
# COMPACT_ATOMS: atom_id res chain seq x y z
N MET A 1 3.71 -11.13 -23.46
CA MET A 1 2.25 -11.39 -23.32
C MET A 1 1.84 -10.82 -21.99
N SER A 2 1.17 -9.67 -21.97
CA SER A 2 0.74 -9.02 -20.73
C SER A 2 -0.62 -9.60 -20.32
N LEU A 3 -0.67 -10.31 -19.20
CA LEU A 3 -1.93 -10.78 -18.62
C LEU A 3 -2.58 -9.60 -17.89
N LYS A 4 -3.40 -8.82 -18.61
CA LYS A 4 -4.40 -7.97 -17.95
C LYS A 4 -5.41 -8.90 -17.28
N THR A 5 -5.25 -9.10 -15.98
CA THR A 5 -6.33 -9.68 -15.17
C THR A 5 -7.30 -8.55 -14.83
N GLU A 6 -8.22 -8.27 -15.75
CA GLU A 6 -9.42 -7.50 -15.41
C GLU A 6 -10.28 -8.36 -14.49
N THR A 7 -10.06 -8.25 -13.18
CA THR A 7 -11.00 -8.77 -12.18
C THR A 7 -12.27 -7.93 -12.30
N SER A 8 -13.39 -8.54 -12.73
CA SER A 8 -14.69 -7.87 -12.74
C SER A 8 -14.98 -7.21 -11.38
N PRO A 9 -15.71 -6.09 -11.32
CA PRO A 9 -16.00 -5.39 -10.08
C PRO A 9 -16.84 -6.28 -9.15
N HIS A 10 -16.16 -7.02 -8.27
CA HIS A 10 -16.75 -7.77 -7.17
C HIS A 10 -16.55 -6.95 -5.91
N ASN A 11 -17.64 -6.62 -5.20
CA ASN A 11 -17.55 -6.06 -3.85
C ASN A 11 -17.37 -7.21 -2.86
N PRO A 12 -16.38 -7.15 -1.96
CA PRO A 12 -16.27 -8.12 -0.88
C PRO A 12 -17.58 -8.19 -0.09
N PRO A 13 -17.98 -9.38 0.40
CA PRO A 13 -19.23 -9.51 1.17
C PRO A 13 -19.13 -8.74 2.48
N ALA A 14 -20.08 -7.85 2.76
CA ALA A 14 -20.22 -7.15 4.03
C ALA A 14 -21.69 -7.18 4.47
N THR A 15 -22.10 -8.29 5.07
CA THR A 15 -23.50 -8.55 5.45
C THR A 15 -23.59 -9.24 6.81
N PRO A 16 -24.67 -9.07 7.58
CA PRO A 16 -24.82 -9.73 8.87
C PRO A 16 -24.64 -11.25 8.81
N SER A 17 -23.96 -11.79 9.82
CA SER A 17 -23.57 -13.19 9.92
C SER A 17 -23.64 -13.69 11.37
N ASP A 18 -23.24 -14.93 11.60
CA ASP A 18 -23.10 -15.49 12.95
C ASP A 18 -21.94 -14.84 13.74
N GLU A 19 -21.03 -14.13 13.06
CA GLU A 19 -19.82 -13.50 13.64
C GLU A 19 -19.92 -11.98 13.74
N ALA A 20 -20.72 -11.33 12.89
CA ALA A 20 -20.83 -9.88 12.82
C ALA A 20 -22.28 -9.43 12.62
N ASP A 21 -22.78 -8.59 13.53
CA ASP A 21 -24.06 -7.90 13.37
C ASP A 21 -23.93 -6.61 12.55
N GLU A 22 -25.06 -5.93 12.32
CA GLU A 22 -25.09 -4.67 11.56
C GLU A 22 -24.23 -3.57 12.21
N ASN A 23 -24.23 -3.47 13.54
CA ASN A 23 -23.47 -2.45 14.25
C ASN A 23 -21.95 -2.70 14.14
N GLN A 24 -21.51 -3.95 14.24
CA GLN A 24 -20.10 -4.31 14.07
C GLN A 24 -19.61 -4.00 12.66
N LEU A 25 -20.45 -4.24 11.64
CA LEU A 25 -20.14 -3.89 10.25
C LEU A 25 -20.10 -2.36 10.04
N GLU A 26 -21.00 -1.61 10.66
CA GLU A 26 -21.00 -0.15 10.60
C GLU A 26 -19.77 0.45 11.29
N MET A 27 -19.41 -0.03 12.48
CA MET A 27 -18.19 0.39 13.19
C MET A 27 -16.92 0.09 12.38
N ALA A 28 -16.84 -1.09 11.74
CA ALA A 28 -15.71 -1.42 10.88
C ALA A 28 -15.63 -0.48 9.67
N ALA A 29 -16.76 -0.12 9.08
CA ALA A 29 -16.81 0.84 7.98
C ALA A 29 -16.47 2.27 8.42
N GLU A 30 -16.82 2.66 9.65
CA GLU A 30 -16.41 3.93 10.26
C GLU A 30 -14.90 4.02 10.43
N GLU A 31 -14.30 3.03 11.08
CA GLU A 31 -12.85 2.92 11.25
C GLU A 31 -12.12 3.02 9.89
N GLY A 32 -12.59 2.26 8.90
CA GLY A 32 -11.99 2.30 7.57
C GLY A 32 -12.22 3.61 6.81
N ARG A 33 -13.32 4.34 7.07
CA ARG A 33 -13.51 5.70 6.52
C ARG A 33 -12.45 6.65 7.05
N ASP A 34 -12.14 6.60 8.34
CA ASP A 34 -11.14 7.47 8.97
C ASP A 34 -9.72 7.11 8.52
N TYR A 35 -9.42 5.81 8.42
CA TYR A 35 -8.18 5.35 7.81
C TYR A 35 -8.02 5.86 6.37
N LEU A 36 -9.05 5.72 5.54
CA LEU A 36 -9.02 6.16 4.14
C LEU A 36 -8.88 7.68 4.01
N ALA A 37 -9.44 8.46 4.94
CA ALA A 37 -9.25 9.90 4.99
C ALA A 37 -7.80 10.27 5.30
N SER A 38 -7.16 9.57 6.24
CA SER A 38 -5.73 9.74 6.57
C SER A 38 -4.84 9.40 5.36
N LEU A 39 -5.16 8.29 4.68
CA LEU A 39 -4.47 7.86 3.46
C LEU A 39 -4.61 8.90 2.33
N GLU A 40 -5.81 9.44 2.12
CA GLU A 40 -6.04 10.49 1.11
C GLU A 40 -5.24 11.76 1.43
N TYR A 41 -5.17 12.14 2.71
CA TYR A 41 -4.38 13.29 3.13
C TYR A 41 -2.89 13.07 2.85
N MET A 42 -2.34 11.94 3.25
CA MET A 42 -0.94 11.59 3.00
C MET A 42 -0.62 11.62 1.49
N ALA A 43 -1.38 10.88 0.67
CA ALA A 43 -1.13 10.73 -0.75
C ALA A 43 -1.37 12.00 -1.59
N THR A 44 -2.10 13.00 -1.09
CA THR A 44 -2.46 14.20 -1.87
C THR A 44 -1.98 15.53 -1.29
N LYS A 45 -1.52 15.54 -0.04
CA LYS A 45 -1.12 16.76 0.69
C LYS A 45 0.27 16.68 1.31
N VAL A 46 0.76 15.49 1.65
CA VAL A 46 2.06 15.30 2.29
C VAL A 46 3.08 14.87 1.24
N ALA A 47 2.79 13.77 0.56
CA ALA A 47 3.70 13.18 -0.41
C ALA A 47 3.91 14.06 -1.66
N ASP A 48 5.10 13.94 -2.26
CA ASP A 48 5.45 14.60 -3.52
C ASP A 48 4.59 14.08 -4.68
N ALA A 49 4.24 12.79 -4.65
CA ALA A 49 3.22 12.21 -5.51
C ALA A 49 2.45 11.09 -4.80
N GLY A 50 1.22 10.87 -5.25
CA GLY A 50 0.43 9.76 -4.76
C GLY A 50 -0.71 9.43 -5.70
N GLY A 51 -1.30 8.25 -5.47
CA GLY A 51 -2.41 7.76 -6.27
C GLY A 51 -3.10 6.61 -5.59
N LYS A 52 -4.35 6.38 -5.98
CA LYS A 52 -5.19 5.34 -5.40
C LYS A 52 -6.09 4.74 -6.47
N THR A 53 -6.25 3.43 -6.43
CA THR A 53 -7.18 2.72 -7.28
C THR A 53 -7.76 1.51 -6.56
N ARG A 54 -8.82 0.95 -7.14
CA ARG A 54 -9.44 -0.26 -6.65
C ARG A 54 -9.03 -1.44 -7.52
N ALA A 55 -8.71 -2.57 -6.89
CA ALA A 55 -8.40 -3.83 -7.55
C ALA A 55 -9.10 -4.98 -6.81
N GLY A 56 -10.23 -5.45 -7.35
CA GLY A 56 -11.04 -6.49 -6.71
C GLY A 56 -11.46 -6.14 -5.28
N ASP A 57 -10.98 -6.95 -4.33
CA ASP A 57 -11.26 -6.82 -2.90
C ASP A 57 -10.40 -5.75 -2.20
N TYR A 58 -9.51 -5.09 -2.94
CA TYR A 58 -8.52 -4.17 -2.40
C TYR A 58 -8.75 -2.74 -2.92
N ILE A 59 -8.47 -1.77 -2.07
CA ILE A 59 -8.09 -0.41 -2.44
C ILE A 59 -6.58 -0.33 -2.26
N VAL A 60 -5.85 -0.04 -3.34
CA VAL A 60 -4.40 0.06 -3.36
C VAL A 60 -4.04 1.51 -3.60
N ALA A 61 -3.20 2.07 -2.74
CA ALA A 61 -2.65 3.41 -2.90
C ALA A 61 -1.13 3.38 -2.80
N PHE A 62 -0.50 4.38 -3.41
CA PHE A 62 0.91 4.67 -3.21
C PHE A 62 1.09 6.14 -2.80
N ALA A 63 2.17 6.39 -2.09
CA ALA A 63 2.73 7.71 -1.83
C ALA A 63 4.23 7.65 -2.11
N GLN A 64 4.78 8.72 -2.67
CA GLN A 64 6.19 8.87 -2.96
C GLN A 64 6.71 10.13 -2.29
N GLU A 65 7.73 9.96 -1.47
CA GLU A 65 8.42 11.03 -0.74
C GLU A 65 9.94 10.90 -0.97
N ARG A 66 10.71 11.82 -0.38
CA ARG A 66 12.17 11.78 -0.40
C ARG A 66 12.66 10.69 0.57
N ALA A 67 13.92 10.26 0.48
CA ALA A 67 14.41 9.21 1.39
C ALA A 67 14.34 9.67 2.86
N GLU A 68 13.93 8.77 3.75
CA GLU A 68 13.56 9.10 5.13
C GLU A 68 14.28 8.25 6.19
N GLY A 69 14.63 8.89 7.31
CA GLY A 69 15.10 8.18 8.50
C GLY A 69 13.95 7.53 9.27
N MET A 70 14.24 6.42 9.95
CA MET A 70 13.24 5.69 10.74
C MET A 70 13.84 5.15 12.04
N TYR A 71 12.97 4.89 13.03
CA TYR A 71 13.38 4.16 14.23
C TYR A 71 13.43 2.66 13.98
N HIS A 72 14.53 2.04 14.41
CA HIS A 72 14.71 0.59 14.39
C HIS A 72 14.93 0.05 15.80
N LEU A 73 14.33 -1.11 16.09
CA LEU A 73 14.62 -1.83 17.33
C LEU A 73 15.96 -2.56 17.21
N LYS A 74 16.95 -2.15 18.01
CA LYS A 74 18.27 -2.79 18.11
C LYS A 74 18.60 -3.03 19.59
N ASP A 75 18.97 -4.27 19.91
CA ASP A 75 19.31 -4.69 21.28
C ASP A 75 18.29 -4.24 22.36
N GLY A 76 17.00 -4.24 22.01
CA GLY A 76 15.90 -3.89 22.90
C GLY A 76 15.65 -2.38 23.05
N GLN A 77 16.30 -1.52 22.27
CA GLN A 77 16.13 -0.07 22.28
C GLN A 77 15.78 0.45 20.89
N LEU A 78 14.98 1.52 20.83
CA LEU A 78 14.71 2.23 19.58
C LEU A 78 15.87 3.17 19.27
N GLU A 79 16.52 2.93 18.13
CA GLU A 79 17.57 3.78 17.59
C GLU A 79 17.08 4.45 16.30
N TRP A 80 17.25 5.76 16.20
CA TRP A 80 17.03 6.48 14.95
C TRP A 80 18.13 6.11 13.96
N VAL A 81 17.74 5.76 12.73
CA VAL A 81 18.65 5.49 11.61
C VAL A 81 18.25 6.40 10.47
N ASP A 82 19.16 7.30 10.09
CA ASP A 82 18.97 8.15 8.91
C ASP A 82 18.92 7.29 7.63
N ALA A 83 18.19 7.76 6.61
CA ALA A 83 18.24 7.17 5.29
C ALA A 83 19.69 7.05 4.79
N PRO A 84 20.11 5.90 4.23
CA PRO A 84 21.44 5.79 3.66
C PRO A 84 21.68 6.84 2.59
N ALA A 85 22.87 7.46 2.58
CA ALA A 85 23.18 8.59 1.71
C ALA A 85 23.05 8.30 0.20
N ASP A 86 23.06 7.03 -0.21
CA ASP A 86 22.87 6.62 -1.60
C ASP A 86 21.42 6.29 -1.97
N MET A 87 20.49 6.28 -1.01
CA MET A 87 19.05 6.29 -1.26
C MET A 87 18.58 7.71 -1.57
N ASN A 88 17.49 7.85 -2.32
CA ASN A 88 16.99 9.17 -2.72
C ASN A 88 15.47 9.22 -2.94
N CYS A 89 14.72 8.20 -2.52
CA CYS A 89 13.28 8.11 -2.69
C CYS A 89 12.73 7.19 -1.61
N HIS A 90 11.65 7.59 -0.95
CA HIS A 90 10.83 6.70 -0.13
C HIS A 90 9.55 6.36 -0.89
N MET A 91 9.30 5.07 -1.10
CA MET A 91 8.10 4.60 -1.81
C MET A 91 7.22 3.82 -0.85
N GLU A 92 5.99 4.30 -0.70
CA GLU A 92 5.00 3.73 0.19
C GLU A 92 3.84 3.09 -0.57
N VAL A 93 3.28 2.05 0.03
CA VAL A 93 2.08 1.36 -0.42
C VAL A 93 1.14 1.18 0.76
N ALA A 94 -0.11 1.56 0.57
CA ALA A 94 -1.16 1.35 1.55
C ALA A 94 -2.27 0.52 0.92
N VAL A 95 -2.70 -0.55 1.60
CA VAL A 95 -3.71 -1.47 1.08
C VAL A 95 -4.86 -1.57 2.07
N ALA A 96 -6.07 -1.31 1.60
CA ALA A 96 -7.29 -1.37 2.39
C ALA A 96 -8.30 -2.34 1.79
N ASP A 97 -9.21 -2.86 2.61
CA ASP A 97 -10.35 -3.64 2.15
C ASP A 97 -11.32 -2.79 1.32
N ALA A 98 -11.82 -3.30 0.21
CA ALA A 98 -12.74 -2.54 -0.63
C ALA A 98 -14.17 -2.40 -0.06
N ALA A 99 -14.57 -3.25 0.90
CA ALA A 99 -15.90 -3.18 1.52
C ALA A 99 -15.93 -2.27 2.76
N ASP A 100 -15.01 -2.46 3.71
CA ASP A 100 -14.96 -1.72 4.96
C ASP A 100 -13.87 -0.66 5.03
N LYS A 101 -12.90 -0.64 4.09
CA LYS A 101 -11.83 0.36 3.95
C LYS A 101 -10.77 0.32 5.06
N ARG A 102 -10.74 -0.70 5.90
CA ARG A 102 -9.69 -0.86 6.90
C ARG A 102 -8.40 -1.34 6.26
N PHE A 103 -7.28 -0.97 6.87
CA PHE A 103 -5.95 -1.43 6.46
C PHE A 103 -5.83 -2.96 6.54
N ILE A 104 -5.13 -3.55 5.57
CA ILE A 104 -4.85 -4.99 5.53
C ILE A 104 -3.37 -5.24 5.87
N PRO A 105 -3.07 -5.79 7.07
CA PRO A 105 -1.72 -6.14 7.47
C PRO A 105 -1.26 -7.49 6.87
N TYR A 106 0.02 -7.81 7.01
CA TYR A 106 0.64 -9.09 6.63
C TYR A 106 0.49 -9.45 5.15
N LEU A 107 0.56 -8.45 4.27
CA LEU A 107 0.57 -8.67 2.82
C LEU A 107 2.00 -8.93 2.31
N ASP A 108 2.11 -9.84 1.33
CA ASP A 108 3.32 -9.96 0.50
C ASP A 108 3.13 -9.07 -0.74
N ILE A 109 3.86 -7.96 -0.76
CA ILE A 109 3.78 -6.92 -1.78
C ILE A 109 5.11 -6.89 -2.54
N GLU A 110 5.03 -6.96 -3.87
CA GLU A 110 6.16 -6.76 -4.77
C GLU A 110 5.88 -5.54 -5.64
N CYS A 111 6.83 -4.61 -5.65
CA CYS A 111 6.74 -3.38 -6.43
C CYS A 111 7.84 -3.36 -7.49
N THR A 112 7.54 -2.77 -8.64
CA THR A 112 8.52 -2.51 -9.70
C THR A 112 8.32 -1.10 -10.23
N LEU A 113 9.41 -0.33 -10.23
CA LEU A 113 9.48 0.97 -10.90
C LEU A 113 10.17 0.81 -12.26
N SER A 114 9.61 1.50 -13.25
CA SER A 114 10.17 1.59 -14.59
C SER A 114 10.14 3.02 -15.12
N LYS A 115 11.07 3.35 -16.02
CA LYS A 115 11.18 4.65 -16.69
C LYS A 115 11.35 4.39 -18.19
N ASP A 116 10.53 5.05 -19.02
CA ASP A 116 10.50 4.84 -20.47
C ASP A 116 10.36 3.36 -20.90
N GLY A 117 9.54 2.61 -20.15
CA GLY A 117 9.32 1.18 -20.36
C GLY A 117 10.50 0.27 -19.98
N LYS A 118 11.56 0.81 -19.36
CA LYS A 118 12.71 0.05 -18.85
C LYS A 118 12.62 -0.11 -17.34
N HIS A 119 12.90 -1.32 -16.87
CA HIS A 119 13.04 -1.62 -15.44
C HIS A 119 14.11 -0.73 -14.80
N VAL A 120 13.79 -0.19 -13.62
CA VAL A 120 14.72 0.59 -12.79
C VAL A 120 15.04 -0.17 -11.51
N VAL A 121 14.01 -0.54 -10.75
CA VAL A 121 14.17 -1.28 -9.48
C VAL A 121 12.94 -2.12 -9.18
N SER A 122 13.15 -3.29 -8.56
CA SER A 122 12.09 -4.08 -7.94
C SER A 122 12.39 -4.22 -6.45
N PHE A 123 11.36 -4.15 -5.62
CA PHE A 123 11.51 -4.15 -4.16
C PHE A 123 10.28 -4.72 -3.47
N LYS A 124 10.46 -5.14 -2.21
CA LYS A 124 9.37 -5.46 -1.28
C LYS A 124 9.37 -4.43 -0.17
N PRO A 125 8.28 -3.63 -0.03
CA PRO A 125 8.18 -2.68 1.06
C PRO A 125 7.93 -3.41 2.38
N ASP A 126 8.50 -2.87 3.45
CA ASP A 126 8.40 -3.43 4.80
C ASP A 126 7.20 -2.80 5.52
N PHE A 127 6.56 -3.52 6.45
CA PHE A 127 5.45 -2.96 7.24
C PHE A 127 5.95 -1.87 8.19
N LEU A 128 5.33 -0.68 8.13
CA LEU A 128 5.72 0.49 8.91
C LEU A 128 4.57 0.99 9.78
N TRP A 129 4.95 1.45 10.97
CA TRP A 129 4.10 2.34 11.77
C TRP A 129 4.47 3.78 11.43
N HIS A 130 3.47 4.58 11.11
CA HIS A 130 3.59 6.04 10.99
C HIS A 130 2.47 6.69 11.81
N PRO A 131 2.70 7.85 12.47
CA PRO A 131 1.69 8.51 13.30
C PRO A 131 0.35 8.74 12.59
N GLY A 132 0.36 8.91 11.26
CA GLY A 132 -0.83 9.12 10.45
C GLY A 132 -1.60 7.83 10.09
N LEU A 133 -0.90 6.77 9.70
CA LEU A 133 -1.50 5.49 9.33
C LEU A 133 -0.46 4.37 9.25
N TYR A 134 -0.92 3.13 9.33
CA TYR A 134 -0.12 1.96 8.95
C TYR A 134 -0.02 1.82 7.44
N HIS A 135 1.18 1.58 6.94
CA HIS A 135 1.43 1.33 5.51
C HIS A 135 2.65 0.42 5.36
N TYR A 136 3.07 0.20 4.12
CA TYR A 136 4.32 -0.47 3.78
C TYR A 136 5.24 0.53 3.08
N GLY A 137 6.52 0.59 3.42
CA GLY A 137 7.44 1.58 2.84
C GLY A 137 8.84 1.03 2.57
N LYS A 138 9.59 1.73 1.73
CA LYS A 138 10.99 1.42 1.44
C LYS A 138 11.74 2.62 0.89
N ASP A 139 12.92 2.85 1.43
CA ASP A 139 13.91 3.68 0.76
C ASP A 139 14.50 2.96 -0.47
N LEU A 140 14.62 3.71 -1.55
CA LEU A 140 15.09 3.26 -2.84
C LEU A 140 16.19 4.19 -3.36
N ARG A 141 17.09 3.60 -4.13
CA ARG A 141 18.05 4.32 -4.97
C ARG A 141 17.55 4.37 -6.40
N LEU A 142 17.20 5.55 -6.87
CA LEU A 142 16.80 5.81 -8.26
C LEU A 142 17.95 6.49 -9.00
N PRO A 143 18.69 5.77 -9.87
CA PRO A 143 19.90 6.30 -10.51
C PRO A 143 19.62 7.48 -11.44
N ASP A 144 18.44 7.53 -12.04
CA ASP A 144 18.04 8.59 -12.96
C ASP A 144 17.42 9.80 -12.24
N GLY A 145 17.35 9.79 -10.90
CA GLY A 145 16.80 10.88 -10.09
C GLY A 145 15.33 11.19 -10.39
N ASP A 146 14.98 12.46 -10.36
CA ASP A 146 13.64 12.96 -10.65
C ASP A 146 13.12 12.51 -12.02
N GLY A 147 11.79 12.43 -12.15
CA GLY A 147 11.15 12.28 -13.46
C GLY A 147 9.84 11.51 -13.41
N VAL A 148 9.44 11.03 -14.59
CA VAL A 148 8.18 10.30 -14.77
C VAL A 148 8.48 8.80 -14.77
N TYR A 149 7.82 8.07 -13.88
CA TYR A 149 7.97 6.63 -13.72
C TYR A 149 6.61 5.93 -13.88
N ASP A 150 6.64 4.62 -14.13
CA ASP A 150 5.49 3.75 -13.96
C ASP A 150 5.76 2.82 -12.76
N LEU A 151 4.76 2.67 -11.88
CA LEU A 151 4.80 1.82 -10.70
C LEU A 151 3.82 0.65 -10.86
N ASN A 152 4.38 -0.55 -10.92
CA ASN A 152 3.62 -1.79 -10.84
C ASN A 152 3.66 -2.33 -9.41
N ILE A 153 2.49 -2.70 -8.87
CA ILE A 153 2.33 -3.28 -7.54
C ILE A 153 1.60 -4.61 -7.69
N ARG A 154 2.23 -5.68 -7.24
CA ARG A 154 1.64 -7.02 -7.13
C ARG A 154 1.45 -7.37 -5.67
N ILE A 155 0.24 -7.81 -5.32
CA ILE A 155 -0.11 -8.27 -3.98
C ILE A 155 -0.47 -9.75 -4.08
N ALA A 156 0.26 -10.61 -3.39
CA ALA A 156 -0.09 -12.03 -3.32
C ALA A 156 -1.41 -12.23 -2.55
N ALA A 157 -2.11 -13.34 -2.81
CA ALA A 157 -3.25 -13.71 -1.99
C ALA A 157 -2.78 -14.02 -0.55
N PRO A 158 -3.25 -13.32 0.49
CA PRO A 158 -2.82 -13.56 1.85
C PRO A 158 -3.26 -14.92 2.38
N ASP A 159 -2.38 -15.57 3.12
CA ASP A 159 -2.58 -16.90 3.68
C ASP A 159 -3.17 -16.90 5.10
N PHE A 160 -3.27 -15.73 5.74
CA PHE A 160 -3.86 -15.62 7.07
C PHE A 160 -5.32 -16.13 7.09
N PRO A 161 -5.76 -16.80 8.17
CA PRO A 161 -7.13 -17.27 8.29
C PRO A 161 -8.11 -16.10 8.47
N ARG A 162 -9.34 -16.29 8.01
CA ARG A 162 -10.43 -15.30 8.11
C ARG A 162 -11.57 -15.91 8.90
N HIS A 163 -12.02 -15.23 9.96
CA HIS A 163 -13.29 -15.53 10.62
C HIS A 163 -14.46 -15.18 9.68
N ASP A 164 -15.64 -15.70 9.97
CA ASP A 164 -16.89 -15.47 9.22
C ASP A 164 -17.00 -16.26 7.89
N LYS A 165 -17.96 -17.20 7.85
CA LYS A 165 -18.27 -18.03 6.67
C LYS A 165 -18.77 -17.22 5.46
N LYS A 166 -19.35 -16.03 5.68
CA LYS A 166 -19.86 -15.14 4.64
C LYS A 166 -18.83 -14.07 4.31
N ASN A 167 -18.48 -13.24 5.31
CA ASN A 167 -17.66 -12.05 5.10
C ASN A 167 -16.17 -12.38 4.92
N GLY A 168 -15.70 -13.53 5.43
CA GLY A 168 -14.32 -14.01 5.23
C GLY A 168 -14.01 -14.47 3.80
N LYS A 169 -14.99 -14.49 2.88
CA LYS A 169 -14.78 -14.84 1.47
C LYS A 169 -14.24 -13.66 0.67
N ARG A 170 -12.98 -13.30 0.94
CA ARG A 170 -12.25 -12.21 0.26
C ARG A 170 -10.75 -12.48 0.22
N TYR A 171 -10.04 -11.76 -0.63
CA TYR A 171 -8.59 -11.81 -0.82
C TYR A 171 -8.07 -13.15 -1.37
N ALA A 172 -8.94 -13.93 -2.03
CA ALA A 172 -8.59 -15.28 -2.48
C ALA A 172 -7.68 -15.30 -3.73
N ALA A 173 -7.57 -14.17 -4.43
CA ALA A 173 -6.75 -14.03 -5.63
C ALA A 173 -5.67 -12.96 -5.43
N PRO A 174 -4.48 -13.15 -6.04
CA PRO A 174 -3.51 -12.07 -6.13
C PRO A 174 -4.07 -10.96 -7.02
N VAL A 175 -3.61 -9.72 -6.79
CA VAL A 175 -3.94 -8.57 -7.63
C VAL A 175 -2.69 -7.87 -8.12
N GLU A 176 -2.81 -7.22 -9.27
CA GLU A 176 -1.75 -6.43 -9.88
C GLU A 176 -2.33 -5.09 -10.31
N VAL A 177 -1.63 -4.01 -9.96
CA VAL A 177 -2.03 -2.63 -10.20
C VAL A 177 -0.88 -1.90 -10.88
N ASN A 178 -1.20 -1.09 -11.89
CA ASN A 178 -0.25 -0.22 -12.55
C ASN A 178 -0.67 1.25 -12.38
N PHE A 179 0.24 2.06 -11.81
CA PHE A 179 0.13 3.51 -11.79
C PHE A 179 1.07 4.07 -12.86
N GLU A 180 0.49 4.63 -13.91
CA GLU A 180 1.25 5.16 -15.04
C GLU A 180 1.61 6.62 -14.82
N LYS A 181 2.82 6.99 -15.26
CA LYS A 181 3.32 8.37 -15.31
C LYS A 181 3.27 9.09 -13.96
N ILE A 182 3.68 8.40 -12.90
CA ILE A 182 3.84 9.00 -11.57
C ILE A 182 5.03 9.97 -11.62
N GLN A 183 4.85 11.16 -11.03
CA GLN A 183 5.89 12.18 -10.96
C GLN A 183 6.73 11.92 -9.72
N VAL A 184 8.00 11.52 -9.88
CA VAL A 184 8.90 11.23 -8.77
C VAL A 184 9.84 12.41 -8.53
N THR A 185 9.94 12.83 -7.27
CA THR A 185 10.91 13.82 -6.79
C THR A 185 11.86 13.16 -5.80
N THR A 186 13.15 13.18 -6.12
CA THR A 186 14.19 12.53 -5.33
C THR A 186 14.88 13.49 -4.37
N GLY A 187 15.38 12.96 -3.26
CA GLY A 187 16.07 13.74 -2.23
C GLY A 187 16.18 13.00 -0.91
N HIS A 188 16.48 13.76 0.14
CA HIS A 188 16.44 13.36 1.55
C HIS A 188 15.54 14.33 2.30
N GLU A 189 14.90 13.85 3.36
CA GLU A 189 14.20 14.68 4.35
C GLU A 189 15.13 15.33 5.38
#